data_AF-A0A1G5BT90-F1
#
_entry.id   AF-A0A1G5BT90-F1
#
_cell.length_a   1.000
_cell.length_b   1.000
_cell.length_c   1.000
_cell.angle_alpha   90.00
_cell.angle_beta   90.00
_cell.angle_gamma   90.00
#
_symmetry.space_group_name_H-M   'P 1'
#
loop_
_entity.id
_entity.type
_entity.pdbx_description
1 polymer ?
#
loop_
_entity_poly.entity_id
_entity_poly.type
_entity_poly.pdbx_seq_one_letter_code
_entity_poly.pdbx_strand_id
1 'polypeptide(L)' 'MGFSTLAESYLDTNTPQTPRNIFLVREQARWTYAEVAKELGIDPEQFKNAEHGFRQLPDSVWREFLDRAGRRAFDHDPE' A
#
# COMPACT_ATOMS: atom_id res chain seq x y z
N MET A 1 19.49 10.57 -15.13
CA MET A 1 19.23 9.47 -14.17
C MET A 1 18.82 10.09 -12.86
N GLY A 2 17.65 9.73 -12.32
CA GLY A 2 17.29 10.06 -10.95
C GLY A 2 15.90 10.67 -10.82
N PHE A 3 14.91 9.85 -10.49
CA PHE A 3 13.76 10.17 -9.64
C PHE A 3 12.99 8.90 -9.12
N SER A 4 13.51 7.68 -9.26
CA SER A 4 12.76 6.46 -8.89
C SER A 4 12.96 5.95 -7.45
N THR A 5 14.00 6.38 -6.74
CA THR A 5 14.47 5.68 -5.52
C THR A 5 13.58 5.79 -4.28
N LEU A 6 12.68 6.78 -4.20
CA LEU A 6 11.78 6.93 -3.04
C LEU A 6 10.57 6.01 -3.13
N ALA A 7 10.09 5.71 -4.34
CA ALA A 7 8.87 4.94 -4.56
C ALA A 7 9.11 3.43 -4.42
N GLU A 8 10.32 2.96 -4.78
CA GLU A 8 10.72 1.55 -4.67
C GLU A 8 10.94 1.11 -3.21
N SER A 9 11.47 2.00 -2.36
CA SER A 9 11.86 1.65 -0.98
C SER A 9 10.69 1.30 -0.04
N TYR A 10 9.46 1.73 -0.34
CA TYR A 10 8.27 1.43 0.50
C TYR A 10 7.39 0.31 -0.07
N LEU A 11 7.71 -0.21 -1.25
CA LEU A 11 7.05 -1.37 -1.85
C LEU A 11 7.81 -2.67 -1.60
N ASP A 12 8.96 -2.61 -0.93
CA ASP A 12 9.70 -3.81 -0.52
C ASP A 12 8.86 -4.63 0.47
N THR A 13 8.90 -5.96 0.36
CA THR A 13 8.16 -6.88 1.24
C THR A 13 8.59 -6.80 2.71
N ASN A 14 9.73 -6.18 3.00
CA ASN A 14 10.20 -5.89 4.36
C ASN A 14 9.83 -4.48 4.84
N THR A 15 9.04 -3.72 4.07
CA THR A 15 8.63 -2.37 4.48
C THR A 15 7.84 -2.45 5.79
N PRO A 16 8.26 -1.72 6.84
CA PRO A 16 7.57 -1.76 8.12
C PRO A 16 6.16 -1.18 7.97
N GLN A 17 5.18 -1.84 8.60
CA GLN A 17 3.81 -1.37 8.62
C GLN A 17 3.68 -0.14 9.54
N THR A 18 3.92 1.03 8.97
CA THR A 18 3.68 2.32 9.64
C THR A 18 2.52 3.06 8.98
N PRO A 19 1.78 3.89 9.74
CA PRO A 19 0.72 4.77 9.21
C PRO A 19 1.15 5.51 7.93
N ARG A 20 2.37 6.05 7.97
CA ARG A 20 2.97 6.78 6.86
C ARG A 20 3.22 5.89 5.63
N ASN A 21 3.73 4.67 5.83
CA ASN A 21 4.01 3.76 4.72
C ASN A 21 2.72 3.25 4.08
N ILE A 22 1.69 2.94 4.88
CA ILE A 22 0.37 2.54 4.38
C ILE A 22 -0.20 3.63 3.47
N PHE A 23 -0.15 4.89 3.91
CA PHE A 23 -0.57 6.04 3.11
C PHE A 23 0.22 6.15 1.79
N LEU A 24 1.55 6.12 1.86
CA LEU A 24 2.42 6.25 0.68
C LEU A 24 2.16 5.15 -0.36
N VAL A 25 2.04 3.90 0.08
CA VAL A 25 1.78 2.76 -0.79
C VAL A 25 0.41 2.88 -1.46
N ARG A 26 -0.62 3.31 -0.72
CA ARG A 26 -1.96 3.54 -1.28
C ARG A 26 -1.95 4.66 -2.33
N GLU A 27 -1.32 5.78 -2.01
CA GLU A 27 -1.21 6.93 -2.93
C GLU A 27 -0.44 6.56 -4.20
N GLN A 28 0.63 5.78 -4.07
CA GLN A 28 1.43 5.33 -5.21
C GLN A 28 0.65 4.38 -6.13
N ALA A 29 -0.15 3.47 -5.56
CA ALA A 29 -1.07 2.63 -6.32
C ALA A 29 -2.31 3.39 -6.84
N ARG A 30 -2.47 4.66 -6.45
CA ARG A 30 -3.64 5.52 -6.73
C ARG A 30 -4.96 4.82 -6.40
N TRP A 31 -5.00 4.15 -5.26
CA TRP A 31 -6.22 3.50 -4.78
C TRP A 31 -7.00 4.36 -3.81
N THR A 32 -8.32 4.33 -3.96
CA THR A 32 -9.25 4.77 -2.91
C THR A 32 -9.35 3.72 -1.81
N TYR A 33 -9.79 4.12 -0.60
CA TYR A 33 -10.01 3.18 0.50
C TYR A 33 -10.94 2.01 0.13
N ALA A 34 -11.96 2.27 -0.69
CA ALA A 34 -12.90 1.25 -1.15
C ALA A 34 -12.26 0.25 -2.12
N GLU A 35 -11.38 0.71 -3.00
CA GLU A 35 -10.62 -0.18 -3.90
C GLU A 35 -9.66 -1.06 -3.10
N VAL A 36 -8.91 -0.48 -2.15
CA VAL A 36 -7.99 -1.27 -1.32
C VAL A 36 -8.75 -2.34 -0.53
N ALA A 37 -9.86 -1.97 0.10
CA ALA A 37 -10.72 -2.89 0.84
C ALA A 37 -11.24 -4.04 -0.04
N LYS A 38 -11.69 -3.71 -1.26
CA LYS A 38 -12.16 -4.69 -2.25
C LYS A 38 -11.05 -5.64 -2.70
N GLU A 39 -9.86 -5.10 -2.99
CA GLU A 39 -8.72 -5.89 -3.44
C GLU A 39 -8.27 -6.86 -2.35
N LEU A 40 -8.11 -6.38 -1.12
CA LEU A 40 -7.63 -7.17 0.00
C LEU A 40 -8.72 -8.03 0.67
N GLY A 41 -9.98 -7.87 0.28
CA GLY A 41 -11.11 -8.56 0.91
C GLY A 41 -11.29 -8.20 2.39
N ILE A 42 -10.91 -6.98 2.78
CA ILE A 42 -11.02 -6.48 4.16
C ILE A 42 -12.06 -5.38 4.27
N ASP A 43 -12.43 -5.05 5.51
CA ASP A 43 -13.31 -3.93 5.78
C ASP A 43 -12.59 -2.57 5.58
N PRO A 44 -13.21 -1.57 4.93
CA PRO A 44 -12.62 -0.25 4.73
C PRO A 44 -12.23 0.46 6.04
N GLU A 45 -12.98 0.29 7.13
CA GLU A 45 -12.61 0.84 8.44
C GLU A 45 -11.36 0.17 8.99
N GLN A 46 -11.15 -1.13 8.75
CA GLN A 46 -9.93 -1.80 9.20
C GLN A 46 -8.70 -1.21 8.51
N PHE A 47 -8.80 -0.93 7.21
CA PHE A 47 -7.71 -0.27 6.48
C PHE A 47 -7.49 1.16 6.98
N LYS A 48 -8.58 1.93 7.16
CA LYS A 48 -8.51 3.31 7.67
C LYS A 48 -7.88 3.36 9.06
N ASN A 49 -8.26 2.43 9.95
CA ASN A 49 -7.67 2.31 11.28
C ASN A 49 -6.18 2.01 11.24
N ALA A 50 -5.72 1.26 10.24
CA ALA A 50 -4.30 1.01 10.03
C ALA A 50 -3.55 2.22 9.49
N GLU A 51 -4.13 2.94 8.54
CA GLU A 51 -3.53 4.18 8.02
C GLU A 51 -3.44 5.28 9.09
N HIS A 52 -4.36 5.32 10.07
CA HIS A 52 -4.28 6.25 11.20
C HIS A 52 -3.44 5.74 12.39
N GLY A 53 -2.96 4.49 12.35
CA GLY A 53 -2.17 3.90 13.42
C GLY A 53 -2.96 3.44 14.66
N PHE A 54 -4.28 3.33 14.57
CA PHE A 54 -5.11 2.76 15.63
C PHE A 54 -4.94 1.25 15.75
N ARG A 55 -4.68 0.56 14.63
CA ARG A 55 -4.49 -0.90 14.60
C ARG A 55 -3.60 -1.33 13.45
N GLN A 56 -2.75 -2.34 13.64
CA GLN A 56 -2.01 -2.94 12.52
C GLN A 56 -2.89 -3.90 11.72
N LEU A 57 -2.59 -4.05 10.43
CA LEU A 57 -3.18 -5.10 9.60
C LEU A 57 -2.45 -6.41 9.91
N PRO A 58 -3.09 -7.57 9.69
CA PRO A 58 -2.37 -8.84 9.70
C PRO A 58 -1.20 -8.79 8.71
N ASP A 59 -0.06 -9.39 9.07
CA ASP A 59 1.12 -9.44 8.19
C ASP A 59 0.82 -10.01 6.80
N SER A 60 -0.07 -10.99 6.71
CA SER A 60 -0.52 -11.56 5.43
C SER A 60 -1.23 -10.52 4.55
N VAL A 61 -2.11 -9.72 5.14
CA VAL A 61 -2.85 -8.64 4.45
C VAL A 61 -1.89 -7.51 4.07
N TRP A 62 -0.95 -7.16 4.95
CA TRP A 62 0.06 -6.15 4.66
C TRP A 62 0.97 -6.54 3.49
N ARG A 63 1.45 -7.79 3.46
CA ARG A 63 2.26 -8.31 2.34
C ARG A 63 1.47 -8.35 1.04
N GLU A 64 0.22 -8.79 1.09
CA GLU A 64 -0.65 -8.81 -0.10
C GLU A 64 -0.91 -7.40 -0.62
N PHE A 65 -1.09 -6.43 0.29
CA PHE A 65 -1.23 -5.03 -0.08
C PHE A 65 0.01 -4.49 -0.79
N LEU A 66 1.22 -4.75 -0.27
CA LEU A 66 2.47 -4.35 -0.92
C LEU A 66 2.63 -4.97 -2.31
N ASP A 67 2.37 -6.27 -2.46
CA ASP A 67 2.49 -6.97 -3.75
C ASP A 67 1.50 -6.41 -4.79
N ARG A 68 0.22 -6.26 -4.43
CA ARG A 68 -0.79 -5.75 -5.37
C ARG A 68 -0.61 -4.25 -5.66
N ALA A 69 -0.26 -3.45 -4.65
CA ALA A 69 0.02 -2.03 -4.83
C ALA A 69 1.24 -1.82 -5.72
N GLY A 70 2.28 -2.62 -5.54
CA GLY A 70 3.46 -2.62 -6.41
C GLY A 70 3.10 -2.91 -7.85
N ARG A 71 2.40 -4.02 -8.11
CA ARG A 71 1.95 -4.37 -9.48
C ARG A 71 1.15 -3.26 -10.13
N ARG A 72 0.18 -2.67 -9.43
CA ARG A 72 -0.63 -1.57 -9.96
C ARG A 72 0.17 -0.30 -10.21
N ALA A 73 1.11 0.04 -9.31
CA ALA A 73 1.96 1.20 -9.48
C ALA A 73 2.84 1.08 -10.74
N PHE A 74 3.34 -0.11 -11.05
CA PHE A 74 4.12 -0.37 -12.27
C PHE A 74 3.26 -0.48 -13.54
N ASP A 75 2.01 -0.95 -13.45
CA ASP A 75 1.07 -1.00 -14.60
C ASP A 75 0.66 0.41 -15.08
N HIS A 76 0.70 1.39 -14.18
CA HIS A 76 0.41 2.79 -14.45
C HIS A 76 1.61 3.65 -14.86
N ASP A 77 2.77 3.04 -15.13
CA ASP A 77 3.96 3.69 -15.70
C ASP A 77 4.06 3.35 -17.21
N PRO A 78 3.25 3.98 -18.09
CA PRO A 78 3.54 3.98 -19.51
C PRO A 78 4.70 4.95 -19.75
N GLU A 79 5.70 4.46 -20.48
CA GLU A 79 6.88 5.18 -20.99
C GLU A 79 6.60 6.60 -21.51
#